data_AF-A0A2T3WB43-F1
#
_entry.id   AF-A0A2T3WB43-F1
#
_cell.length_a   1.000
_cell.length_b   1.000
_cell.length_c   1.000
_cell.angle_alpha   90.00
_cell.angle_beta   90.00
_cell.angle_gamma   90.00
#
_symmetry.space_group_name_H-M   'P 1'
#
loop_
_entity.id
_entity.type
_entity.pdbx_description
1 polymer ?
#
loop_
_entity_poly.entity_id
_entity_poly.type
_entity_poly.pdbx_seq_one_letter_code
_entity_poly.pdbx_strand_id
1 'polypeptide(L)'
;MKLSDVQKRLQAPFPAHMVAWKPGAISKDRGRALMLAHIDARAVQDRLDSICPDGWSFEVEIVSGTRLPTVKGRLTVLGVTREDIGEAPEGDLGTLKAASSDALKRCAVHFGIGRYLYDLPKTWADWDDAGRKPVTTPELPDWARPDHERTPGGAHLMQAMEQLRYELPEDLELQREVYKHLKAALGSLHPGSPQTGRAA
;
A
#
# COMPACT_ATOMS: atom_id res chain seq x y z
N MET A 1 2.39 -13.09 20.31
CA MET A 1 1.57 -12.99 19.09
C MET A 1 2.12 -13.94 18.05
N LYS A 2 1.29 -14.79 17.45
CA LYS A 2 1.69 -15.72 16.38
C LYS A 2 1.38 -15.11 15.02
N LEU A 3 2.04 -15.59 13.96
CA LEU A 3 1.79 -15.14 12.60
C LEU A 3 0.32 -15.31 12.17
N SER A 4 -0.33 -16.40 12.60
CA SER A 4 -1.75 -16.65 12.35
C SER A 4 -2.66 -15.53 12.85
N ASP A 5 -2.28 -14.88 13.96
CA ASP A 5 -3.09 -13.87 14.63
C ASP A 5 -3.15 -12.57 13.82
N VAL A 6 -2.14 -12.32 12.98
CA VAL A 6 -1.97 -11.07 12.21
C VAL A 6 -2.11 -11.25 10.71
N GLN A 7 -2.26 -12.49 10.23
CA GLN A 7 -2.26 -12.82 8.80
C GLN A 7 -3.25 -11.96 7.98
N LYS A 8 -4.47 -11.79 8.49
CA LYS A 8 -5.50 -10.95 7.83
C LYS A 8 -5.08 -9.48 7.72
N ARG A 9 -4.43 -8.93 8.76
CA ARG A 9 -3.95 -7.54 8.78
C ARG A 9 -2.80 -7.33 7.80
N LEU A 10 -1.89 -8.31 7.69
CA LEU A 10 -0.81 -8.28 6.71
C LEU A 10 -1.36 -8.29 5.26
N GLN A 11 -2.39 -9.10 5.02
CA GLN A 11 -3.05 -9.30 3.73
C GLN A 11 -4.01 -8.18 3.32
N ALA A 12 -4.35 -7.25 4.21
CA ALA A 12 -5.32 -6.20 3.92
C ALA A 12 -4.93 -5.41 2.64
N PRO A 13 -5.88 -4.91 1.84
CA PRO A 13 -5.53 -4.02 0.74
C PRO A 13 -4.78 -2.77 1.21
N PHE A 14 -4.00 -2.15 0.33
CA PHE A 14 -3.40 -0.84 0.60
C PHE A 14 -4.37 0.26 0.15
N PRO A 15 -4.39 1.43 0.82
CA PRO A 15 -5.09 2.60 0.32
C PRO A 15 -4.74 2.89 -1.14
N ALA A 16 -5.71 3.25 -1.98
CA ALA A 16 -5.50 3.37 -3.42
C ALA A 16 -4.39 4.36 -3.78
N HIS A 17 -4.24 5.43 -3.00
CA HIS A 17 -3.19 6.44 -3.20
C HIS A 17 -1.76 5.93 -2.93
N MET A 18 -1.60 4.84 -2.16
CA MET A 18 -0.30 4.19 -1.92
C MET A 18 0.08 3.21 -3.04
N VAL A 19 -0.84 2.90 -3.95
CA VAL A 19 -0.61 2.00 -5.07
C VAL A 19 -0.23 2.81 -6.31
N ALA A 20 1.02 2.66 -6.72
CA ALA A 20 1.57 3.30 -7.91
C ALA A 20 1.53 2.35 -9.12
N TRP A 21 1.50 2.92 -10.32
CA TRP A 21 1.48 2.18 -11.57
C TRP A 21 2.77 2.40 -12.35
N LYS A 22 3.36 1.31 -12.86
CA LYS A 22 4.55 1.35 -13.72
C LYS A 22 4.31 0.57 -15.02
N PRO A 23 4.96 0.95 -16.13
CA PRO A 23 4.88 0.16 -17.35
C PRO A 23 5.57 -1.20 -17.17
N GLY A 24 4.86 -2.28 -17.51
CA GLY A 24 5.41 -3.63 -17.59
C GLY A 24 5.81 -4.04 -19.01
N ALA A 25 5.01 -3.62 -20.00
CA ALA A 25 5.31 -3.78 -21.42
C ALA A 25 4.77 -2.57 -22.18
N ILE A 26 5.48 -2.13 -23.22
CA ILE A 26 5.05 -1.04 -24.11
C ILE A 26 4.69 -1.66 -25.47
N SER A 27 3.59 -1.22 -26.08
CA SER A 27 3.15 -1.70 -27.39
C SER A 27 4.15 -1.34 -28.49
N LYS A 28 4.10 -2.03 -29.64
CA LYS A 28 5.07 -1.81 -30.74
C LYS A 28 5.03 -0.40 -31.30
N ASP A 29 3.84 0.18 -31.38
CA ASP A 29 3.58 1.56 -31.80
C ASP A 29 3.86 2.59 -30.69
N ARG A 30 4.25 2.12 -29.49
CA ARG A 30 4.56 2.93 -28.30
C ARG A 30 3.42 3.84 -27.83
N GLY A 31 2.19 3.62 -28.29
CA GLY A 31 1.02 4.39 -27.88
C GLY A 31 0.32 3.85 -26.63
N ARG A 32 0.61 2.61 -26.22
CA ARG A 32 0.00 1.98 -25.04
C ARG A 32 1.02 1.23 -24.18
N ALA A 33 0.73 1.13 -22.89
CA ALA A 33 1.52 0.35 -21.95
C ALA A 33 0.63 -0.58 -21.12
N LEU A 34 1.10 -1.80 -20.89
CA LEU A 34 0.57 -2.69 -19.87
C LEU A 34 0.99 -2.15 -18.51
N MET A 35 0.03 -1.76 -17.68
CA MET A 35 0.28 -1.15 -16.39
C MET A 35 0.34 -2.20 -15.29
N LEU A 36 1.39 -2.12 -14.48
CA LEU A 36 1.60 -2.98 -13.31
C LEU A 36 1.49 -2.15 -12.04
N ALA A 37 0.59 -2.56 -11.16
CA ALA A 37 0.44 -1.96 -9.84
C ALA A 37 1.59 -2.40 -8.92
N HIS A 38 2.06 -1.50 -8.08
CA HIS A 38 3.06 -1.78 -7.06
C HIS A 38 2.93 -0.81 -5.90
N ILE A 39 3.51 -1.19 -4.77
CA ILE A 39 3.69 -0.32 -3.60
C ILE A 39 5.17 0.01 -3.42
N ASP A 40 5.44 1.07 -2.67
CA ASP A 40 6.78 1.38 -2.21
C ASP A 40 7.23 0.45 -1.07
N ALA A 41 8.54 0.31 -0.89
CA ALA A 41 9.09 -0.46 0.23
C ALA A 41 8.69 0.12 1.60
N ARG A 42 8.52 1.45 1.73
CA ARG A 42 8.08 2.09 3.00
C ARG A 42 6.68 1.64 3.37
N ALA A 43 5.77 1.48 2.41
CA ALA A 43 4.43 0.97 2.68
C ALA A 43 4.46 -0.45 3.28
N VAL A 44 5.44 -1.28 2.90
CA VAL A 44 5.65 -2.60 3.53
C VAL A 44 6.17 -2.44 4.96
N GLN A 45 7.16 -1.57 5.18
CA GLN A 45 7.75 -1.31 6.49
C GLN A 45 6.71 -0.74 7.46
N ASP A 46 6.00 0.31 7.07
CA ASP A 46 4.94 0.95 7.86
C ASP A 46 3.85 -0.05 8.25
N ARG A 47 3.50 -0.97 7.35
CA ARG A 47 2.55 -2.05 7.65
C ARG A 47 3.10 -3.01 8.71
N LEU A 48 4.34 -3.47 8.54
CA LEU A 48 4.98 -4.36 9.50
C LEU A 48 5.11 -3.68 10.88
N ASP A 49 5.52 -2.41 10.91
CA ASP A 49 5.64 -1.60 12.12
C ASP A 49 4.29 -1.41 12.82
N SER A 50 3.21 -1.18 12.08
CA SER A 50 1.86 -1.04 12.65
C SER A 50 1.29 -2.34 13.25
N ILE A 51 1.82 -3.50 12.83
CA ILE A 51 1.29 -4.82 13.19
C ILE A 51 2.15 -5.48 14.27
N CYS A 52 3.46 -5.47 14.09
CA CYS A 52 4.43 -6.18 14.90
C CYS A 52 5.79 -5.43 14.92
N PRO A 53 5.88 -4.26 15.55
CA PRO A 53 7.05 -3.38 15.45
C PRO A 53 8.36 -4.06 15.89
N ASP A 54 8.34 -4.78 17.02
CA ASP A 54 9.51 -5.55 17.49
C ASP A 54 9.54 -6.98 16.93
N GLY A 55 8.61 -7.31 16.04
CA GLY A 55 8.32 -8.67 15.60
C GLY A 55 8.78 -8.96 14.17
N TRP A 56 9.51 -8.06 13.52
CA TRP A 56 10.03 -8.30 12.18
C TRP A 56 11.50 -7.87 12.01
N SER A 57 12.19 -8.51 11.08
CA SER A 57 13.55 -8.15 10.66
C SER A 57 13.74 -8.43 9.18
N PHE A 58 14.64 -7.69 8.54
CA PHE A 58 15.00 -7.90 7.14
C PHE A 58 16.51 -7.88 6.96
N GLU A 59 17.05 -8.99 6.47
CA GLU A 59 18.46 -9.14 6.13
C GLU A 59 18.62 -9.13 4.61
N VAL A 60 19.76 -8.59 4.14
CA VAL A 60 20.09 -8.52 2.72
C VAL A 60 21.45 -9.15 2.47
N GLU A 61 21.53 -9.95 1.42
CA GLU A 61 22.77 -10.53 0.92
C GLU A 61 22.92 -10.17 -0.57
N ILE A 62 24.05 -9.58 -0.94
CA ILE A 62 24.32 -9.23 -2.35
C ILE A 62 24.66 -10.51 -3.10
N VAL A 63 23.97 -10.77 -4.21
CA VAL A 63 24.27 -11.92 -5.08
C VAL A 63 25.25 -11.47 -6.15
N SER A 64 26.49 -11.95 -6.07
CA SER A 64 27.55 -11.63 -7.04
C SER A 64 27.42 -12.44 -8.33
N GLY A 65 27.90 -11.88 -9.45
CA GLY A 65 27.97 -12.59 -10.73
C GLY A 65 26.65 -12.65 -11.51
N THR A 66 25.62 -11.93 -11.07
CA THR A 66 24.36 -11.78 -11.78
C THR A 66 24.45 -10.69 -12.86
N ARG A 67 23.65 -10.84 -13.92
CA ARG A 67 23.59 -9.85 -15.00
C ARG A 67 23.10 -8.48 -14.52
N LEU A 68 22.08 -8.47 -13.65
CA LEU A 68 21.54 -7.27 -13.03
C LEU A 68 21.97 -7.21 -11.56
N PRO A 69 22.08 -6.02 -10.94
CA PRO A 69 22.26 -5.92 -9.50
C PRO A 69 21.13 -6.65 -8.76
N THR A 70 21.54 -7.64 -7.97
CA THR A 70 20.64 -8.64 -7.39
C THR A 70 20.91 -8.78 -5.90
N VAL A 71 19.85 -8.79 -5.11
CA VAL A 71 19.91 -8.95 -3.64
C VAL A 71 18.99 -10.10 -3.23
N LYS A 72 19.51 -11.02 -2.44
CA LYS A 72 18.69 -11.99 -1.71
C LYS A 72 18.20 -11.34 -0.42
N GLY A 73 16.89 -11.22 -0.29
CA GLY A 73 16.24 -10.73 0.92
C GLY A 73 15.82 -11.90 1.81
N ARG A 74 15.91 -11.70 3.12
CA ARG A 74 15.37 -12.60 4.13
C ARG A 74 14.51 -11.79 5.10
N LEU A 75 13.19 -11.94 4.98
CA LEU A 75 12.21 -11.29 5.84
C LEU A 75 11.73 -12.27 6.91
N THR A 76 11.96 -11.93 8.18
CA THR A 76 11.41 -12.66 9.32
C THR A 76 10.26 -11.88 9.91
N VAL A 77 9.10 -12.51 10.10
CA VAL A 77 7.92 -11.93 10.75
C VAL A 77 7.42 -12.91 11.80
N LEU A 78 7.44 -12.50 13.06
CA LEU A 78 7.03 -13.27 14.24
C LEU A 78 7.65 -14.68 14.28
N GLY A 79 8.96 -14.74 13.98
CA GLY A 79 9.75 -15.97 14.00
C GLY A 79 9.64 -16.85 12.75
N VAL A 80 8.84 -16.45 11.75
CA VAL A 80 8.76 -17.15 10.45
C VAL A 80 9.57 -16.38 9.43
N THR A 81 10.51 -17.06 8.78
CA THR A 81 11.40 -16.47 7.78
C THR A 81 11.00 -16.89 6.37
N ARG A 82 11.01 -15.93 5.44
CA ARG A 82 10.80 -16.17 4.01
C ARG A 82 11.80 -15.36 3.20
N GLU A 83 12.24 -15.95 2.10
CA GLU A 83 13.30 -15.41 1.27
C GLU A 83 12.81 -15.25 -0.17
N ASP A 84 13.29 -14.21 -0.84
CA ASP A 84 13.09 -13.97 -2.27
C ASP A 84 14.25 -13.10 -2.79
N ILE A 85 14.33 -12.99 -4.11
CA ILE A 85 15.36 -12.23 -4.80
C ILE A 85 14.77 -10.93 -5.32
N GLY A 86 15.42 -9.80 -5.04
CA GLY A 86 15.11 -8.52 -5.66
C GLY A 86 16.15 -8.15 -6.70
N GLU A 87 15.70 -7.52 -7.78
CA GLU A 87 16.55 -7.08 -8.89
C GLU A 87 16.31 -5.60 -9.18
N ALA A 88 17.32 -4.93 -9.74
CA ALA A 88 17.18 -3.59 -10.27
C ALA A 88 17.92 -3.41 -11.61
N PRO A 89 17.49 -2.47 -12.47
CA PRO A 89 18.18 -2.18 -13.74
C PRO A 89 19.60 -1.67 -13.50
N GLU A 90 20.58 -1.98 -14.36
CA GLU A 90 21.97 -1.51 -14.25
C GLU A 90 22.10 0.02 -14.11
N GLY A 91 23.03 0.49 -13.27
CA GLY A 91 23.28 1.92 -13.00
C GLY A 91 24.11 2.16 -11.73
N ASP A 92 24.12 3.40 -11.22
CA ASP A 92 24.88 3.84 -10.04
C ASP A 92 24.52 3.10 -8.73
N LEU A 93 25.18 3.43 -7.61
CA LEU A 93 24.95 2.87 -6.25
C LEU A 93 23.47 2.88 -5.78
N GLY A 94 22.59 3.69 -6.38
CA GLY A 94 21.14 3.63 -6.18
C GLY A 94 20.53 2.27 -6.54
N THR A 95 21.22 1.47 -7.35
CA THR A 95 20.72 0.21 -7.90
C THR A 95 20.65 -0.91 -6.87
N LEU A 96 21.65 -1.05 -5.98
CA LEU A 96 21.58 -2.04 -4.89
C LEU A 96 20.51 -1.69 -3.85
N LYS A 97 20.26 -0.39 -3.63
CA LYS A 97 19.14 0.08 -2.80
C LYS A 97 17.80 -0.26 -3.43
N ALA A 98 17.67 -0.09 -4.75
CA ALA A 98 16.49 -0.50 -5.50
C ALA A 98 16.28 -2.02 -5.45
N ALA A 99 17.34 -2.82 -5.65
CA ALA A 99 17.28 -4.28 -5.55
C ALA A 99 16.91 -4.74 -4.13
N SER A 100 17.44 -4.10 -3.09
CA SER A 100 17.06 -4.37 -1.69
C SER A 100 15.59 -4.04 -1.41
N SER A 101 15.09 -2.93 -1.97
CA SER A 101 13.68 -2.54 -1.86
C SER A 101 12.76 -3.50 -2.59
N ASP A 102 13.18 -3.99 -3.76
CA ASP A 102 12.46 -5.02 -4.51
C ASP A 102 12.45 -6.36 -3.74
N ALA A 103 13.59 -6.77 -3.18
CA ALA A 103 13.72 -7.99 -2.39
C ALA A 103 12.79 -7.97 -1.17
N LEU A 104 12.73 -6.85 -0.43
CA LEU A 104 11.81 -6.68 0.70
C LEU A 104 10.36 -6.87 0.26
N LYS A 105 9.93 -6.18 -0.80
CA LYS A 105 8.55 -6.27 -1.31
C LYS A 105 8.21 -7.70 -1.74
N ARG A 106 9.13 -8.37 -2.42
CA ARG A 106 8.94 -9.75 -2.88
C ARG A 106 8.87 -10.74 -1.72
N CYS A 107 9.73 -10.61 -0.72
CA CYS A 107 9.62 -11.39 0.53
C CYS A 107 8.27 -11.17 1.22
N ALA A 108 7.80 -9.92 1.27
CA ALA A 108 6.54 -9.53 1.90
C ALA A 108 5.30 -10.14 1.20
N VAL A 109 5.36 -10.35 -0.13
CA VAL A 109 4.30 -11.03 -0.90
C VAL A 109 4.03 -12.43 -0.35
N HIS A 110 5.05 -13.15 0.10
CA HIS A 110 4.84 -14.48 0.67
C HIS A 110 3.97 -14.41 1.92
N PHE A 111 4.13 -13.37 2.75
CA PHE A 111 3.26 -13.08 3.92
C PHE A 111 1.89 -12.53 3.55
N GLY A 112 1.65 -12.30 2.25
CA GLY A 112 0.39 -11.79 1.71
C GLY A 112 0.34 -10.28 1.59
N ILE A 113 1.38 -9.56 2.02
CA ILE A 113 1.46 -8.10 1.89
C ILE A 113 1.58 -7.76 0.40
N GLY A 114 0.61 -7.00 -0.12
CA GLY A 114 0.59 -6.60 -1.54
C GLY A 114 0.37 -7.75 -2.52
N ARG A 115 0.13 -8.99 -2.06
CA ARG A 115 -0.06 -10.16 -2.92
C ARG A 115 -1.25 -10.00 -3.87
N TYR A 116 -2.32 -9.37 -3.39
CA TYR A 116 -3.54 -9.10 -4.17
C TYR A 116 -3.29 -8.24 -5.42
N LEU A 117 -2.19 -7.46 -5.46
CA LEU A 117 -1.83 -6.65 -6.63
C LEU A 117 -1.47 -7.51 -7.85
N TYR A 118 -1.03 -8.76 -7.63
CA TYR A 118 -0.75 -9.71 -8.70
C TYR A 118 -2.02 -10.33 -9.30
N ASP A 119 -3.13 -10.27 -8.57
CA ASP A 119 -4.44 -10.77 -9.01
C ASP A 119 -5.23 -9.72 -9.81
N LEU A 120 -4.69 -8.50 -9.96
CA LEU A 120 -5.30 -7.44 -10.74
C LEU A 120 -5.38 -7.81 -12.24
N PRO A 121 -6.47 -7.43 -12.92
CA PRO A 121 -6.59 -7.65 -14.35
C PRO A 121 -5.51 -6.88 -15.12
N LYS A 122 -4.97 -7.51 -16.18
CA LYS A 122 -4.00 -6.87 -17.08
C LYS A 122 -4.65 -5.65 -17.75
N THR A 123 -4.20 -4.46 -17.38
CA THR A 123 -4.77 -3.20 -17.84
C THR A 123 -3.82 -2.49 -18.79
N TRP A 124 -4.26 -2.28 -20.04
CA TRP A 124 -3.53 -1.48 -21.02
C TRP A 124 -4.03 -0.04 -21.00
N ALA A 125 -3.16 0.90 -20.68
CA ALA A 125 -3.46 2.34 -20.67
C ALA A 125 -2.74 3.06 -21.82
N ASP A 126 -3.28 4.21 -22.21
CA ASP A 126 -2.62 5.11 -23.15
C ASP A 126 -1.32 5.64 -22.56
N TRP A 127 -0.27 5.70 -23.38
CA TRP A 127 1.10 5.94 -22.94
C TRP A 127 1.70 7.19 -23.59
N ASP A 128 2.19 8.10 -22.76
CA ASP A 128 3.03 9.22 -23.18
C ASP A 128 4.49 8.77 -23.16
N ASP A 129 5.03 8.51 -24.34
CA ASP A 129 6.39 8.00 -24.48
C ASP A 129 7.47 9.03 -24.16
N ALA A 130 7.20 10.31 -24.43
CA ALA A 130 8.13 11.39 -24.12
C ALA A 130 8.22 11.61 -22.60
N GLY A 131 7.07 11.61 -21.92
CA GLY A 131 6.99 11.75 -20.46
C GLY A 131 7.25 10.45 -19.69
N ARG A 132 7.37 9.31 -20.39
CA ARG A 132 7.47 7.96 -19.81
C ARG A 132 6.43 7.69 -18.71
N LYS A 133 5.17 8.04 -18.98
CA LYS A 133 4.07 7.93 -18.02
C LYS A 133 2.75 7.57 -18.71
N PRO A 134 1.79 6.96 -17.99
CA PRO A 134 0.45 6.80 -18.53
C PRO A 134 -0.21 8.17 -18.72
N VAL A 135 -1.00 8.32 -19.78
CA VAL A 135 -1.82 9.53 -20.01
C VAL A 135 -2.93 9.60 -18.96
N THR A 136 -3.56 8.45 -18.69
CA THR A 136 -4.55 8.27 -17.62
C THR A 136 -4.10 7.16 -16.70
N THR A 137 -3.98 7.45 -15.40
CA THR A 137 -3.59 6.44 -14.40
C THR A 137 -4.75 5.46 -14.19
N PRO A 138 -4.50 4.14 -14.27
CA PRO A 138 -5.53 3.15 -13.98
C PRO A 138 -6.05 3.24 -12.55
N GLU A 139 -7.31 2.90 -12.36
CA GLU A 139 -7.92 2.79 -11.04
C GLU A 139 -7.90 1.35 -10.51
N LEU A 140 -7.81 1.21 -9.19
CA LEU A 140 -8.00 -0.10 -8.56
C LEU A 140 -9.48 -0.51 -8.61
N PRO A 141 -9.79 -1.79 -8.88
CA PRO A 141 -11.15 -2.30 -8.73
C PRO A 141 -11.55 -2.32 -7.25
N ASP A 142 -12.86 -2.25 -6.97
CA ASP A 142 -13.38 -2.12 -5.60
C ASP A 142 -12.86 -3.18 -4.63
N TRP A 143 -12.80 -4.44 -5.08
CA TRP A 143 -12.28 -5.55 -4.26
C TRP A 143 -10.79 -5.39 -3.88
N ALA A 144 -10.04 -4.56 -4.59
CA ALA A 144 -8.63 -4.29 -4.34
C ALA A 144 -8.40 -3.00 -3.52
N ARG A 145 -9.46 -2.31 -3.12
CA ARG A 145 -9.41 -1.15 -2.21
C ARG A 145 -9.65 -1.59 -0.76
N PRO A 146 -9.19 -0.87 0.28
CA PRO A 146 -9.57 -1.15 1.66
C PRO A 146 -11.07 -0.97 1.88
N ASP A 147 -11.66 -1.66 2.88
CA ASP A 147 -13.11 -1.61 3.13
C ASP A 147 -13.66 -0.18 3.30
N HIS A 148 -12.90 0.71 3.95
CA HIS A 148 -13.28 2.10 4.13
C HIS A 148 -13.21 2.93 2.85
N GLU A 149 -12.51 2.49 1.79
CA GLU A 149 -12.52 3.13 0.46
C GLU A 149 -13.60 2.52 -0.46
N ARG A 150 -14.20 1.37 -0.08
CA ARG A 150 -15.27 0.70 -0.85
C ARG A 150 -16.65 1.29 -0.61
N THR A 151 -16.83 2.05 0.47
CA THR A 151 -18.10 2.73 0.79
C THR A 151 -18.19 4.09 0.10
N PRO A 152 -19.37 4.48 -0.43
CA PRO A 152 -19.60 5.84 -0.92
C PRO A 152 -19.21 6.88 0.14
N GLY A 153 -18.32 7.81 -0.19
CA GLY A 153 -17.85 8.87 0.72
C GLY A 153 -16.64 8.51 1.60
N GLY A 154 -16.19 7.25 1.61
CA GLY A 154 -15.10 6.82 2.50
C GLY A 154 -13.70 7.30 2.09
N ALA A 155 -13.43 7.44 0.78
CA ALA A 155 -12.19 8.07 0.29
C ALA A 155 -12.08 9.56 0.69
N HIS A 156 -13.20 10.30 0.64
CA HIS A 156 -13.25 11.70 1.10
C HIS A 156 -13.00 11.79 2.62
N LEU A 157 -13.57 10.87 3.40
CA LEU A 157 -13.35 10.82 4.84
C LEU A 157 -11.88 10.56 5.18
N MET A 158 -11.23 9.61 4.50
CA MET A 158 -9.81 9.31 4.74
C MET A 158 -8.90 10.47 4.37
N GLN A 159 -9.13 11.13 3.23
CA GLN A 159 -8.35 12.30 2.85
C GLN A 159 -8.50 13.42 3.88
N ALA A 160 -9.71 13.65 4.40
CA ALA A 160 -9.96 14.61 5.47
C ALA A 160 -9.28 14.21 6.78
N MET A 161 -9.29 12.93 7.16
CA MET A 161 -8.61 12.43 8.36
C MET A 161 -7.08 12.53 8.25
N GLU A 162 -6.53 12.27 7.07
CA GLU A 162 -5.09 12.40 6.79
C GLU A 162 -4.66 13.87 6.89
N GLN A 163 -5.42 14.80 6.29
CA GLN A 163 -5.18 16.24 6.43
C GLN A 163 -5.26 16.70 7.88
N LEU A 164 -6.29 16.28 8.62
CA LEU A 164 -6.41 16.56 10.05
C LEU A 164 -5.24 16.00 10.86
N ARG A 165 -4.64 14.88 10.45
CA ARG A 165 -3.45 14.33 11.12
C ARG A 165 -2.23 15.25 10.99
N TYR A 166 -2.11 15.99 9.88
CA TYR A 166 -1.01 16.92 9.63
C TYR A 166 -1.31 18.36 10.10
N GLU A 167 -2.57 18.77 10.10
CA GLU A 167 -3.01 20.13 10.44
C GLU A 167 -3.78 20.22 11.77
N LEU A 168 -3.67 19.21 12.64
CA LEU A 168 -4.40 19.23 13.91
C LEU A 168 -3.94 20.44 14.73
N PRO A 169 -4.84 21.39 15.06
CA PRO A 169 -4.47 22.54 15.87
C PRO A 169 -3.97 22.08 17.23
N GLU A 170 -2.92 22.70 17.79
CA GLU A 170 -2.50 22.41 19.18
C GLU A 170 -3.50 22.95 20.21
N ASP A 171 -4.33 23.91 19.80
CA ASP A 171 -5.37 24.51 20.63
C ASP A 171 -6.50 23.52 20.95
N LEU A 172 -6.74 23.33 22.24
CA LEU A 172 -7.70 22.38 22.79
C LEU A 172 -9.17 22.71 22.45
N GLU A 173 -9.53 23.98 22.24
CA GLU A 173 -10.90 24.35 21.87
C GLU A 173 -11.15 24.06 20.40
N LEU A 174 -10.20 24.39 19.53
CA LEU A 174 -10.26 24.05 18.10
C LEU A 174 -10.27 22.54 17.88
N GLN A 175 -9.50 21.77 18.64
CA GLN A 175 -9.55 20.30 18.61
C GLN A 175 -10.93 19.76 18.98
N ARG A 176 -11.57 20.33 20.02
CA ARG A 176 -12.93 19.94 20.43
C ARG A 176 -13.96 20.26 19.34
N GLU A 177 -13.78 21.37 18.63
CA GLU A 177 -14.66 21.78 17.54
C GLU A 177 -14.51 20.87 16.32
N VAL A 178 -13.27 20.58 15.91
CA VAL A 178 -12.95 19.57 14.88
C VAL A 178 -13.58 18.22 15.24
N TYR A 179 -13.43 17.76 16.48
CA TYR A 179 -14.02 16.51 16.94
C TYR A 179 -15.55 16.53 16.87
N LYS A 180 -16.21 17.63 17.26
CA LYS A 180 -17.67 17.78 17.16
C LYS A 180 -18.14 17.69 15.71
N HIS A 181 -17.47 18.40 14.80
CA HIS A 181 -17.82 18.38 13.38
C HIS A 181 -17.57 17.01 12.75
N LEU A 182 -16.44 16.37 13.06
CA LEU A 182 -16.15 15.01 12.60
C LEU A 182 -17.18 14.01 13.12
N LYS A 183 -17.55 14.09 14.41
CA LYS A 183 -18.57 13.22 15.01
C LYS A 183 -19.94 13.41 14.36
N ALA A 184 -20.32 14.66 14.03
CA ALA A 184 -21.57 14.95 13.33
C ALA A 184 -21.56 14.39 11.89
N ALA A 185 -20.46 14.58 11.17
CA ALA A 185 -20.28 14.05 9.83
C ALA A 185 -20.33 12.52 9.80
N LEU A 186 -19.62 11.85 10.72
CA LEU A 186 -19.63 10.39 10.85
C LEU A 186 -21.01 9.85 11.26
N GLY A 187 -21.74 10.56 12.13
CA GLY A 187 -23.11 10.21 12.51
C GLY A 187 -24.09 10.26 11.33
N SER A 188 -23.85 11.12 10.35
CA SER A 188 -24.69 11.23 9.15
C SER A 188 -24.49 10.06 8.15
N LEU A 189 -23.38 9.33 8.25
CA LEU A 189 -23.06 8.18 7.39
C LEU A 189 -23.76 6.88 7.82
N HIS A 190 -24.40 6.83 9.00
CA HIS A 190 -25.18 5.69 9.49
C HIS A 190 -26.63 6.08 9.78
N PRO A 191 -27.51 6.16 8.77
CA PRO A 191 -28.93 6.35 8.98
C PRO A 191 -29.58 5.01 9.38
N GLY A 192 -29.46 4.61 10.65
CA GLY A 192 -30.20 3.43 11.13
C GLY A 192 -29.63 2.75 12.36
N SER A 193 -29.91 3.30 13.54
CA SER A 193 -30.07 2.49 14.75
C SER A 193 -31.14 3.17 15.60
N PRO A 194 -32.38 2.66 15.63
CA PRO A 194 -33.42 3.25 16.45
C PRO A 194 -33.02 3.12 17.92
N GLN A 195 -32.92 4.26 18.61
CA GLN A 195 -32.80 4.28 20.06
C GLN A 195 -34.04 3.61 20.63
N THR A 196 -33.88 2.42 21.22
CA THR A 196 -34.89 1.84 22.11
C THR A 196 -35.01 2.74 23.33
N GLY A 197 -35.97 3.66 23.27
CA GLY A 197 -36.40 4.44 24.42
C GLY A 197 -37.01 3.51 25.47
N ARG A 198 -36.32 3.36 26.59
CA ARG A 198 -36.97 3.05 27.88
C ARG A 198 -37.62 4.33 28.38
N ALA A 199 -38.92 4.31 28.56
CA ALA A 199 -39.62 5.13 29.53
C ALA A 199 -40.81 4.33 30.08
N ALA A 200 -41.03 4.52 31.38
CA ALA A 200 -41.87 3.75 32.29
C ALA A 200 -43.37 3.72 31.92
#